data_AF-A0A5N8W5J2-F1
#
_entry.id   AF-A0A5N8W5J2-F1
#
_cell.length_a   1.000
_cell.length_b   1.000
_cell.length_c   1.000
_cell.angle_alpha   90.00
_cell.angle_beta   90.00
_cell.angle_gamma   90.00
#
_symmetry.space_group_name_H-M   'P 1'
#
loop_
_entity.id
_entity.type
_entity.pdbx_description
1 polymer ?
#
loop_
_entity_poly.entity_id
_entity_poly.type
_entity_poly.pdbx_seq_one_letter_code
_entity_poly.pdbx_strand_id
1 'polypeptide(L)'
;MSDPGEGDSAVLFRSELTFRVWRYGVGHSQLLIRTPPGAADDTRVEILFEDVDALQLVTRYEGIEIYSPCEEESQRIFEASGAPGKWRPHRVIVGLRSASGTGYVQCGKASAVRCSGPAGPAGPEGDDETREVLWSTTATSPRAAATGG
;
A
#
# COMPACT_ATOMS: atom_id res chain seq x y z
N MET A 1 2.50 -35.37 -14.31
CA MET A 1 1.52 -34.81 -13.36
C MET A 1 2.10 -33.48 -12.94
N SER A 2 1.77 -32.42 -13.68
CA SER A 2 2.36 -31.09 -13.49
C SER A 2 1.49 -30.33 -12.49
N ASP A 3 2.14 -29.74 -11.50
CA ASP A 3 1.51 -28.95 -10.45
C ASP A 3 0.77 -27.74 -11.06
N PRO A 4 -0.55 -27.59 -10.86
CA PRO A 4 -1.30 -26.49 -11.42
C PRO A 4 -1.23 -25.28 -10.49
N GLY A 5 -0.33 -24.35 -10.78
CA GLY A 5 -0.47 -22.95 -10.35
C GLY A 5 0.14 -22.63 -8.99
N GLU A 6 1.47 -22.58 -8.92
CA GLU A 6 2.11 -21.65 -7.97
C GLU A 6 1.83 -20.24 -8.52
N GLY A 7 0.69 -19.67 -8.12
CA GLY A 7 0.34 -18.30 -8.47
C GLY A 7 1.47 -17.41 -7.98
N ASP A 8 2.21 -16.80 -8.89
CA ASP A 8 3.42 -16.08 -8.51
C ASP A 8 3.05 -14.72 -7.92
N SER A 9 3.66 -14.38 -6.79
CA SER A 9 3.49 -13.05 -6.19
C SER A 9 4.33 -12.04 -6.96
N ALA A 10 3.75 -10.91 -7.36
CA ALA A 10 4.45 -9.92 -8.17
C ALA A 10 4.95 -8.76 -7.32
N VAL A 11 6.25 -8.45 -7.37
CA VAL A 11 6.79 -7.25 -6.72
C VAL A 11 6.28 -6.00 -7.46
N LEU A 12 5.64 -5.10 -6.72
CA LEU A 12 5.04 -3.88 -7.23
C LEU A 12 5.92 -2.65 -6.99
N PHE A 13 6.56 -2.60 -5.82
CA PHE A 13 7.46 -1.52 -5.43
C PHE A 13 8.49 -2.03 -4.41
N ARG A 14 9.71 -1.49 -4.47
CA ARG A 14 10.77 -1.82 -3.52
C ARG A 14 11.59 -0.59 -3.16
N SER A 15 11.98 -0.50 -1.90
CA SER A 15 12.88 0.54 -1.39
C SER A 15 13.74 -0.01 -0.26
N GLU A 16 15.03 0.33 -0.25
CA GLU A 16 15.96 -0.06 0.82
C GLU A 16 15.90 0.90 2.03
N LEU A 17 15.07 1.96 1.96
CA LEU A 17 14.92 2.93 3.03
C LEU A 17 14.18 2.31 4.24
N THR A 18 14.36 2.91 5.42
CA THR A 18 13.59 2.54 6.60
C THR A 18 12.27 3.29 6.64
N PHE A 19 11.16 2.58 6.83
CA PHE A 19 9.83 3.16 6.93
C PHE A 19 9.21 2.94 8.32
N ARG A 20 8.34 3.85 8.73
CA ARG A 20 7.53 3.75 9.95
C ARG A 20 6.08 4.12 9.67
N VAL A 21 5.17 3.50 10.42
CA VAL A 21 3.76 3.93 10.44
C VAL A 21 3.71 5.35 11.00
N TRP A 22 3.15 6.27 10.22
CA TRP A 22 3.09 7.69 10.57
C TRP A 22 1.71 8.12 11.04
N ARG A 23 0.67 7.77 10.28
CA ARG A 23 -0.70 8.20 10.53
C ARG A 23 -1.67 7.12 10.09
N TYR A 24 -2.70 6.91 10.90
CA TYR A 24 -3.92 6.25 10.48
C TYR A 24 -5.11 7.20 10.71
N GLY A 25 -5.65 7.74 9.62
CA GLY A 25 -6.74 8.71 9.64
C GLY A 25 -8.09 8.03 9.47
N VAL A 26 -8.92 8.04 10.51
CA VAL A 26 -10.23 7.36 10.52
C VAL A 26 -11.26 7.99 9.57
N GLY A 27 -11.16 9.30 9.29
CA GLY A 27 -12.14 10.02 8.46
C GLY A 27 -12.12 9.62 6.98
N HIS A 28 -11.02 9.04 6.50
CA HIS A 28 -10.83 8.59 5.11
C HIS A 28 -10.25 7.17 5.03
N SER A 29 -10.18 6.47 6.16
CA SER A 29 -9.45 5.20 6.30
C SER A 29 -8.08 5.25 5.61
N GLN A 30 -7.29 6.27 5.91
CA GLN A 30 -5.99 6.50 5.26
C GLN A 30 -4.85 6.03 6.15
N LEU A 31 -4.02 5.14 5.64
CA LEU A 31 -2.76 4.75 6.27
C LEU A 31 -1.60 5.42 5.55
N LEU A 32 -0.73 6.09 6.30
CA LEU A 32 0.52 6.65 5.80
C LEU A 32 1.69 5.96 6.47
N ILE A 33 2.54 5.35 5.66
CA ILE A 33 3.85 4.82 6.05
C ILE A 33 4.90 5.73 5.41
N ARG A 34 5.88 6.22 6.16
CA ARG A 34 6.87 7.16 5.62
C ARG A 34 8.28 6.92 6.13
N THR A 35 9.26 7.39 5.38
CA THR A 35 10.65 7.49 5.85
C THR A 35 10.75 8.55 6.96
N PRO A 36 11.53 8.31 8.02
CA PRO A 36 11.73 9.30 9.08
C PRO A 36 12.42 10.56 8.52
N PRO A 37 12.18 11.73 9.13
CA PRO A 37 12.90 12.96 8.77
C PRO A 37 14.41 12.80 8.97
N GLY A 38 15.21 13.43 8.12
CA GLY A 38 16.68 13.35 8.16
C GLY A 38 17.31 12.24 7.31
N ALA A 39 16.52 11.55 6.47
CA ALA A 39 17.10 10.90 5.30
C ALA A 39 17.71 12.00 4.39
N ALA A 40 18.93 11.80 3.91
CA ALA A 40 19.69 12.80 3.18
C ALA A 40 18.85 13.50 2.08
N ASP A 41 19.08 14.82 1.92
CA ASP A 41 18.52 15.68 0.86
C ASP A 41 17.03 16.04 0.96
N ASP A 42 16.45 16.12 2.18
CA ASP A 42 15.02 16.46 2.42
C ASP A 42 14.04 15.65 1.55
N THR A 43 14.52 14.50 1.06
CA THR A 43 13.80 13.63 0.16
C THR A 43 13.23 12.52 1.00
N ARG A 44 11.90 12.41 0.97
CA ARG A 44 11.17 11.43 1.75
C ARG A 44 10.30 10.60 0.85
N VAL A 45 10.10 9.34 1.22
CA VAL A 45 9.19 8.45 0.52
C VAL A 45 7.99 8.18 1.42
N GLU A 46 6.82 8.42 0.87
CA GLU A 46 5.52 8.22 1.49
C GLU A 46 4.79 7.09 0.75
N ILE A 47 4.35 6.09 1.50
CA ILE A 47 3.46 5.04 1.00
C ILE A 47 2.08 5.31 1.61
N LEU A 48 1.16 5.72 0.77
CA LEU A 48 -0.21 6.07 1.13
C LEU A 48 -1.14 4.94 0.71
N PHE A 49 -1.99 4.51 1.63
CA PHE A 49 -3.10 3.61 1.38
C PHE A 49 -4.40 4.35 1.68
N GLU A 50 -5.35 4.28 0.75
CA GLU A 50 -6.65 4.96 0.82
C GLU A 50 -7.77 3.93 0.87
N ASP A 51 -8.86 4.23 1.59
CA ASP A 51 -9.97 3.32 1.82
C ASP A 51 -9.53 1.98 2.44
N VAL A 52 -8.71 2.04 3.49
CA VAL A 52 -8.22 0.87 4.22
C VAL A 52 -9.35 0.20 4.99
N ASP A 53 -9.58 -1.08 4.71
CA ASP A 53 -10.56 -1.89 5.45
C ASP A 53 -9.91 -2.75 6.53
N ALA A 54 -8.72 -3.29 6.22
CA ALA A 54 -8.01 -4.20 7.09
C ALA A 54 -6.51 -4.08 6.87
N LEU A 55 -5.74 -4.32 7.92
CA LEU A 55 -4.29 -4.20 7.89
C LEU A 55 -3.66 -5.11 8.96
N GLN A 56 -2.48 -5.61 8.63
CA GLN A 56 -1.54 -6.16 9.59
C GLN A 56 -0.21 -5.48 9.34
N LEU A 57 0.36 -4.83 10.35
CA LEU A 57 1.57 -4.04 10.20
C LEU A 57 2.60 -4.43 11.25
N VAL A 58 3.88 -4.28 10.89
CA VAL A 58 4.94 -4.05 11.87
C VAL A 58 5.15 -2.55 12.05
N THR A 59 5.71 -2.15 13.19
CA THR A 59 5.90 -0.74 13.56
C THR A 59 7.03 -0.06 12.77
N ARG A 60 7.96 -0.85 12.23
CA ARG A 60 9.13 -0.40 11.48
C ARG A 60 9.48 -1.42 10.40
N TYR A 61 9.82 -0.93 9.21
CA TYR A 61 10.29 -1.73 8.08
C TYR A 61 11.71 -1.29 7.70
N GLU A 62 12.70 -2.17 7.88
CA GLU A 62 14.08 -1.98 7.41
C GLU A 62 14.21 -2.52 5.99
N GLY A 63 14.12 -1.63 5.00
CA GLY A 63 13.81 -2.00 3.62
C GLY A 63 12.37 -2.48 3.51
N ILE A 64 11.67 -2.09 2.45
CA ILE A 64 10.29 -2.50 2.21
C ILE A 64 10.11 -2.95 0.78
N GLU A 65 9.38 -4.05 0.65
CA GLU A 65 8.87 -4.55 -0.60
C GLU A 65 7.34 -4.60 -0.49
N ILE A 66 6.69 -3.97 -1.46
CA ILE A 66 5.25 -4.04 -1.68
C ILE A 66 5.05 -5.02 -2.83
N TYR A 67 4.24 -6.03 -2.61
CA TYR A 67 3.94 -7.05 -3.60
C TYR A 67 2.44 -7.29 -3.72
N SER A 68 2.03 -7.77 -4.90
CA SER A 68 0.72 -8.37 -5.11
C SER A 68 0.80 -9.80 -4.63
N PRO A 69 0.09 -10.18 -3.55
CA PRO A 69 0.01 -11.57 -3.13
C PRO A 69 -0.63 -12.41 -4.23
N CYS A 70 -0.28 -13.70 -4.27
CA CYS A 70 -0.93 -14.65 -5.15
C CYS A 70 -2.41 -14.85 -4.76
N GLU A 71 -3.18 -15.54 -5.60
CA GLU A 71 -4.61 -15.76 -5.34
C GLU A 71 -4.83 -16.50 -4.01
N GLU A 72 -4.04 -17.52 -3.71
CA GLU A 72 -4.14 -18.30 -2.47
C GLU A 72 -3.79 -17.49 -1.22
N GLU A 73 -2.76 -16.65 -1.28
CA GLU A 73 -2.38 -15.75 -0.20
C GLU A 73 -3.43 -14.65 -0.02
N SER A 74 -3.92 -14.07 -1.12
CA SER A 74 -5.00 -13.10 -1.12
C SER A 74 -6.26 -13.65 -0.46
N GLN A 75 -6.62 -14.90 -0.77
CA GLN A 75 -7.77 -15.57 -0.18
C GLN A 75 -7.59 -15.76 1.34
N ARG A 76 -6.41 -16.24 1.77
CA ARG A 76 -6.09 -16.40 3.20
C ARG A 76 -6.13 -15.08 3.96
N ILE A 77 -5.53 -14.02 3.39
CA ILE A 77 -5.54 -12.68 3.98
C ILE A 77 -6.97 -12.18 4.13
N PHE A 78 -7.81 -12.36 3.10
CA PHE A 78 -9.19 -11.93 3.16
C PHE A 78 -9.98 -12.66 4.24
N GLU A 79 -9.83 -13.98 4.34
CA GLU A 79 -10.52 -14.76 5.37
C GLU A 79 -10.10 -14.35 6.78
N ALA A 80 -8.81 -14.08 6.98
CA ALA A 80 -8.27 -13.61 8.25
C ALA A 80 -8.65 -12.16 8.58
N SER A 81 -8.91 -11.32 7.57
CA SER A 81 -9.14 -9.89 7.76
C SER A 81 -10.50 -9.56 8.38
N GLY A 82 -11.46 -10.48 8.31
CA GLY A 82 -12.85 -10.25 8.72
C GLY A 82 -13.57 -9.19 7.87
N ALA A 83 -12.98 -8.75 6.75
CA ALA A 83 -13.57 -7.75 5.89
C ALA A 83 -14.85 -8.31 5.22
N PRO A 84 -15.91 -7.50 5.05
CA PRO A 84 -17.12 -7.95 4.37
C PRO A 84 -16.86 -8.41 2.92
N GLY A 85 -17.36 -9.61 2.56
CA GLY A 85 -17.27 -10.18 1.20
C GLY A 85 -17.66 -9.24 0.06
N LYS A 86 -18.64 -8.37 0.32
CA LYS A 86 -19.16 -7.36 -0.63
C LYS A 86 -18.12 -6.32 -1.08
N TRP A 87 -17.00 -6.16 -0.37
CA TRP A 87 -15.98 -5.16 -0.70
C TRP A 87 -14.91 -5.68 -1.66
N ARG A 88 -14.77 -7.01 -1.82
CA ARG A 88 -13.77 -7.64 -2.70
C ARG A 88 -13.59 -7.01 -4.10
N PRO A 89 -14.64 -6.68 -4.88
CA PRO A 89 -14.45 -6.16 -6.23
C PRO A 89 -13.85 -4.75 -6.31
N HIS A 90 -13.77 -4.02 -5.18
CA HIS A 90 -13.27 -2.64 -5.12
C HIS A 90 -12.05 -2.51 -4.20
N ARG A 91 -11.41 -3.63 -3.85
CA ARG A 91 -10.27 -3.67 -2.95
C ARG A 91 -9.09 -4.39 -3.57
N VAL A 92 -7.91 -3.85 -3.32
CA VAL A 92 -6.62 -4.50 -3.54
C VAL A 92 -6.08 -4.96 -2.20
N ILE A 93 -5.46 -6.13 -2.22
CA ILE A 93 -4.63 -6.60 -1.12
C ILE A 93 -3.20 -6.41 -1.58
N VAL A 94 -2.41 -5.73 -0.76
CA VAL A 94 -0.97 -5.56 -0.98
C VAL A 94 -0.23 -6.14 0.21
N GLY A 95 0.73 -7.01 -0.08
CA GLY A 95 1.63 -7.57 0.92
C GLY A 95 2.78 -6.61 1.20
N LEU A 96 3.20 -6.57 2.46
CA LEU A 96 4.35 -5.81 2.93
C LEU A 96 5.41 -6.81 3.42
N ARG A 97 6.61 -6.73 2.86
CA ARG A 97 7.74 -7.57 3.25
C ARG A 97 8.96 -6.73 3.58
N SER A 98 9.62 -7.06 4.67
CA SER A 98 10.84 -6.41 5.17
C SER A 98 11.67 -7.40 5.97
N ALA A 99 12.96 -7.12 6.16
CA ALA A 99 13.79 -7.84 7.11
C ALA A 99 13.21 -7.79 8.54
N SER A 100 12.47 -6.72 8.87
CA SER A 100 11.84 -6.54 10.18
C SER A 100 10.50 -7.27 10.35
N GLY A 101 9.96 -7.90 9.30
CA GLY A 101 8.72 -8.67 9.34
C GLY A 101 7.82 -8.48 8.13
N THR A 102 6.65 -9.12 8.18
CA THR A 102 5.65 -9.10 7.11
C THR A 102 4.31 -8.56 7.58
N GLY A 103 3.51 -8.10 6.64
CA GLY A 103 2.19 -7.55 6.87
C GLY A 103 1.38 -7.47 5.58
N TYR A 104 0.18 -6.90 5.68
CA TYR A 104 -0.67 -6.65 4.52
C TYR A 104 -1.53 -5.40 4.75
N VAL A 105 -2.02 -4.83 3.65
CA VAL A 105 -3.07 -3.81 3.68
C VAL A 105 -4.12 -4.17 2.64
N GLN A 106 -5.38 -4.21 3.06
CA GLN A 106 -6.53 -4.25 2.18
C GLN A 106 -7.07 -2.83 2.04
N CYS A 107 -7.05 -2.28 0.83
CA CYS A 107 -7.36 -0.88 0.56
C CYS A 107 -8.00 -0.70 -0.82
N GLY A 108 -8.56 0.47 -1.11
CA GLY A 108 -9.03 0.83 -2.46
C GLY A 108 -7.87 1.18 -3.40
N LYS A 109 -6.85 1.83 -2.84
CA LYS A 109 -5.67 2.32 -3.56
C LYS A 109 -4.44 2.32 -2.67
N ALA A 110 -3.29 2.01 -3.28
CA ALA A 110 -1.98 2.20 -2.68
C ALA A 110 -1.08 2.99 -3.64
N SER A 111 -0.26 3.90 -3.12
CA SER A 111 0.72 4.63 -3.91
C SER A 111 1.98 4.93 -3.12
N ALA A 112 3.14 4.81 -3.77
CA ALA A 112 4.41 5.32 -3.29
C ALA A 112 4.71 6.66 -3.96
N VAL A 113 5.02 7.67 -3.16
CA VAL A 113 5.27 9.05 -3.58
C VAL A 113 6.61 9.49 -2.99
N ARG A 114 7.47 10.05 -3.84
CA ARG A 114 8.63 10.80 -3.40
C ARG A 114 8.18 12.25 -3.19
N CYS A 115 8.46 12.77 -2.00
CA CYS A 115 8.25 14.17 -1.69
C CYS A 115 9.60 14.84 -1.47
N SER A 116 9.76 16.03 -2.02
CA SER A 116 10.93 16.88 -1.83
C SER A 116 10.49 18.26 -1.33
N GLY A 117 11.17 18.77 -0.31
CA GLY A 117 10.81 20.02 0.38
C GLY A 117 10.37 19.81 1.84
N PRO A 118 10.12 20.92 2.56
CA PRO A 118 9.83 20.87 4.00
C PRO A 118 8.53 20.12 4.30
N ALA A 119 8.62 19.04 5.07
CA ALA A 119 7.48 18.24 5.48
C ALA A 119 6.82 18.80 6.75
N GLY A 120 5.51 19.06 6.70
CA GLY A 120 4.72 19.40 7.89
C GLY A 120 4.53 18.19 8.83
N PRO A 121 4.23 18.42 10.12
CA PRO A 121 3.91 17.36 11.06
C PRO A 121 2.62 16.59 10.67
N ALA A 122 1.67 17.25 10.00
CA ALA A 122 0.37 16.68 9.67
C ALA A 122 0.27 16.05 8.26
N GLY A 123 1.24 16.31 7.36
CA GLY A 123 1.19 15.93 5.94
C GLY A 123 1.81 17.01 5.05
N PRO A 124 1.48 17.09 3.74
CA PRO A 124 1.84 18.24 2.92
C PRO A 124 1.22 19.50 3.52
N GLU A 125 2.03 20.43 4.02
CA GLU A 125 1.55 21.72 4.56
C GLU A 125 2.21 22.92 3.88
N GLY A 126 2.72 22.76 2.65
CA GLY A 126 3.32 23.87 1.92
C GLY A 126 3.16 23.75 0.41
N ASP A 127 2.97 24.90 -0.23
CA ASP A 127 2.88 25.04 -1.70
C ASP A 127 4.21 24.76 -2.41
N ASP A 128 5.31 24.63 -1.66
CA ASP A 128 6.67 24.41 -2.16
C ASP A 128 7.07 22.91 -2.17
N GLU A 129 6.15 22.02 -1.80
CA GLU A 129 6.41 20.58 -1.80
C GLU A 129 6.18 19.96 -3.18
N THR A 130 7.23 19.37 -3.75
CA THR A 130 7.12 18.59 -4.98
C THR A 130 6.80 17.15 -4.66
N ARG A 131 5.81 16.57 -5.35
CA ARG A 131 5.36 15.18 -5.19
C ARG A 131 5.46 14.42 -6.51
N GLU A 132 6.28 13.38 -6.53
CA GLU A 132 6.47 12.49 -7.68
C GLU A 132 5.91 11.11 -7.35
N VAL A 133 4.96 10.61 -8.14
CA VAL A 133 4.43 9.25 -7.96
C VAL A 133 5.45 8.26 -8.49
N LEU A 134 6.02 7.44 -7.59
CA LEU A 134 6.94 6.36 -7.94
C LEU A 134 6.20 5.12 -8.42
N TRP A 135 5.03 4.87 -7.80
CA TRP A 135 4.20 3.71 -8.09
C TRP A 135 2.78 3.92 -7.55
N SER A 136 1.78 3.33 -8.21
CA SER A 136 0.43 3.24 -7.66
C SER A 136 -0.30 2.00 -8.18
N THR A 137 -1.19 1.44 -7.35
CA THR A 137 -2.17 0.43 -7.73
C THR A 137 -3.53 0.77 -7.15
N THR A 138 -4.57 0.38 -7.87
CA THR A 138 -5.98 0.54 -7.47
C THR A 138 -6.71 -0.74 -7.76
N ALA A 139 -7.81 -0.98 -7.05
CA ALA A 139 -8.73 -2.02 -7.46
C ALA A 139 -9.18 -1.71 -8.90
N THR A 140 -8.94 -2.65 -9.81
CA THR A 140 -9.53 -2.55 -11.13
C THR A 140 -11.02 -2.72 -10.93
N SER A 141 -11.75 -1.61 -10.85
CA SER A 141 -13.20 -1.66 -10.84
C SER A 141 -13.61 -2.41 -12.12
N PRO A 142 -14.45 -3.45 -12.04
CA PRO A 142 -15.09 -3.98 -13.23
C PRO A 142 -16.00 -2.88 -13.74
N ARG A 143 -15.46 -2.00 -14.59
CA ARG A 143 -16.23 -0.99 -15.30
C ARG A 143 -17.34 -1.76 -16.02
N ALA A 144 -18.57 -1.48 -15.62
CA ALA A 144 -19.77 -2.05 -16.19
C ALA A 144 -19.68 -2.00 -17.72
N ALA A 145 -19.60 -3.18 -18.35
CA ALA A 145 -20.01 -3.34 -19.72
C ALA A 145 -21.54 -3.19 -19.74
N ALA A 146 -22.00 -1.95 -19.88
CA ALA A 146 -23.37 -1.57 -20.18
C ALA A 146 -23.27 -0.46 -21.24
N THR A 147 -23.95 -0.42 -22.37
CA THR A 147 -24.87 -1.32 -23.08
C THR A 147 -24.87 -0.77 -24.51
N GLY A 148 -24.87 -1.63 -25.52
CA GLY A 148 -25.10 -1.24 -26.92
C GLY A 148 -25.89 -2.33 -27.61
N GLY A 149 -27.21 -2.28 -27.46
CA GLY A 149 -28.20 -3.06 -28.22
C GLY A 149 -29.02 -2.13 -29.08
#